data_AF-A0A7C1G5T8-F1
#
_entry.id   AF-A0A7C1G5T8-F1
#
_cell.length_a   1.000
_cell.length_b   1.000
_cell.length_c   1.000
_cell.angle_alpha   90.00
_cell.angle_beta   90.00
_cell.angle_gamma   90.00
#
_symmetry.space_group_name_H-M   'P 1'
#
loop_
_entity.id
_entity.type
_entity.pdbx_description
1 polymer ?
#
loop_
_entity_poly.entity_id
_entity_poly.type
_entity_poly.pdbx_seq_one_letter_code
_entity_poly.pdbx_strand_id
1 'polypeptide(L)' 'VINLGVKQALFYVLVGAEMPSVLVEVAFISNPAEERMLKSRKFRETSARGIASGIYRYILSLPDAPKLAMNR' A
#
# COMPACT_ATOMS: atom_id res chain seq x y z
N VAL A 1 9.60 1.96 -12.69
CA VAL A 1 9.19 2.91 -11.63
C VAL A 1 10.28 2.91 -10.58
N ILE A 2 10.73 4.09 -10.17
CA ILE A 2 11.77 4.24 -9.15
C ILE A 2 11.14 4.03 -7.78
N ASN A 3 11.82 3.35 -6.86
CA ASN A 3 11.37 3.24 -5.47
C ASN A 3 11.80 4.51 -4.69
N LEU A 4 10.84 5.31 -4.21
CA LEU A 4 11.10 6.54 -3.45
C LEU A 4 11.24 6.34 -1.93
N GLY A 5 11.11 5.09 -1.47
CA GLY A 5 11.28 4.70 -0.08
C GLY A 5 10.11 5.06 0.83
N VAL A 6 10.23 4.64 2.09
CA VAL A 6 9.28 4.98 3.17
C VAL A 6 9.62 6.36 3.72
N LYS A 7 8.58 7.18 3.95
CA LYS A 7 8.72 8.53 4.49
C LYS A 7 7.78 8.70 5.68
N GLN A 8 8.21 9.47 6.68
CA GLN A 8 7.38 9.85 7.81
C GLN A 8 6.78 11.24 7.57
N ALA A 9 5.49 11.38 7.87
CA ALA A 9 4.77 12.65 7.75
C ALA A 9 3.54 12.64 8.67
N LEU A 10 3.13 13.82 9.13
CA LEU A 10 1.98 14.02 10.01
C LEU A 10 0.69 14.20 9.19
N PHE A 11 0.37 13.23 8.32
CA PHE A 11 -0.89 13.25 7.60
C PHE A 11 -2.05 12.98 8.55
N TYR A 12 -3.12 13.79 8.45
CA TYR A 12 -4.29 13.65 9.30
C TYR A 12 -4.87 12.23 9.32
N VAL A 13 -4.83 11.54 8.18
CA VAL A 13 -5.32 10.15 8.04
C VAL A 13 -4.45 9.10 8.75
N LEU A 14 -3.22 9.44 9.15
CA LEU A 14 -2.30 8.55 9.87
C LEU A 14 -2.16 8.93 11.34
N VAL A 15 -2.39 10.20 11.69
CA VAL A 15 -2.28 10.69 13.06
C VAL A 15 -3.44 10.15 13.90
N GLY A 16 -3.11 9.58 15.08
CA GLY A 16 -4.12 9.09 16.02
C GLY A 16 -4.78 7.77 15.63
N ALA A 17 -4.30 7.09 14.58
CA ALA A 17 -4.77 5.75 14.25
C ALA A 17 -4.38 4.76 15.35
N GLU A 18 -5.37 4.10 15.97
CA GLU A 18 -5.15 3.08 17.01
C GLU A 18 -4.58 1.78 16.46
N MET A 19 -4.60 1.61 15.13
CA MET A 19 -4.03 0.48 14.41
C MET A 19 -2.86 0.93 13.51
N PRO A 20 -1.97 0.01 13.11
CA PRO A 20 -0.95 0.29 12.10
C PRO A 20 -1.56 0.88 10.83
N SER A 21 -1.07 2.04 10.40
CA SER A 21 -1.59 2.78 9.24
C SER A 21 -0.45 3.29 8.35
N VAL A 22 -0.70 3.30 7.03
CA VAL A 22 0.22 3.80 6.01
C VAL A 22 -0.55 4.51 4.89
N LEU A 23 0.08 5.52 4.28
CA LEU A 23 -0.40 6.16 3.05
C LEU A 23 0.52 5.73 1.90
N VAL A 24 -0.07 5.28 0.79
CA VAL A 24 0.68 4.82 -0.38
C VAL A 24 0.47 5.77 -1.56
N GLU A 25 1.53 6.49 -1.92
CA GLU A 25 1.59 7.25 -3.17
C GLU A 25 2.00 6.33 -4.32
N VAL A 26 1.04 5.93 -5.16
CA VAL A 26 1.28 4.94 -6.23
C VAL A 26 1.93 5.53 -7.49
N ALA A 27 1.75 6.83 -7.72
CA ALA A 27 2.28 7.60 -8.85
C ALA A 27 1.94 9.09 -8.67
N PHE A 28 2.67 9.98 -9.35
CA PHE A 28 2.45 11.42 -9.35
C PHE A 28 1.63 11.85 -10.56
N ILE A 29 0.40 12.32 -10.33
CA ILE A 29 -0.46 12.82 -11.40
C ILE A 29 0.13 14.08 -12.10
N SER A 30 0.99 14.82 -11.41
CA SER A 30 1.71 15.98 -11.95
C SER A 30 2.82 15.62 -12.94
N ASN A 31 3.24 14.34 -13.00
CA ASN A 31 4.18 13.85 -14.00
C ASN A 31 3.40 13.26 -15.20
N PRO A 32 3.50 13.84 -16.41
CA PRO A 32 2.71 13.39 -17.57
C PRO A 32 2.92 11.91 -17.95
N ALA A 33 4.10 11.34 -17.69
CA ALA A 33 4.35 9.93 -17.95
C ALA A 33 3.59 9.04 -16.95
N GLU A 34 3.61 9.41 -15.67
CA GLU A 34 2.92 8.67 -14.61
C GLU A 34 1.40 8.87 -14.64
N GLU A 35 0.93 10.05 -15.03
CA GLU A 35 -0.49 10.32 -15.30
C GLU A 35 -1.05 9.35 -16.37
N ARG A 36 -0.32 9.14 -17.47
CA ARG A 36 -0.68 8.16 -18.49
C ARG A 36 -0.70 6.74 -17.93
N MET A 37 0.22 6.40 -17.03
CA MET A 37 0.22 5.11 -16.34
C MET A 37 -0.99 4.95 -15.44
N LEU A 38 -1.39 5.97 -14.68
CA LEU A 38 -2.59 5.96 -13.84
C LEU A 38 -3.88 5.66 -14.63
N LYS A 39 -3.96 6.12 -15.89
CA LYS A 39 -5.08 5.82 -16.81
C LYS A 39 -5.09 4.35 -17.27
N SER A 40 -3.96 3.65 -17.21
CA SER A 40 -3.86 2.24 -17.61
C SER A 40 -4.47 1.28 -16.58
N ARG A 41 -5.40 0.42 -17.03
CA ARG A 41 -5.96 -0.67 -16.22
C ARG A 41 -4.87 -1.61 -15.69
N LYS A 42 -3.91 -1.98 -16.55
CA LYS A 42 -2.81 -2.89 -16.18
C LYS A 42 -1.98 -2.33 -15.02
N PHE A 43 -1.68 -1.03 -15.03
CA PHE A 43 -0.94 -0.37 -13.96
C PHE A 43 -1.73 -0.41 -12.66
N ARG A 44 -3.00 0.03 -12.67
CA ARG A 44 -3.87 0.01 -11.48
C ARG A 44 -4.02 -1.39 -10.88
N GLU A 45 -4.23 -2.41 -11.70
CA GLU A 45 -4.32 -3.80 -11.22
C GLU A 45 -3.00 -4.29 -10.62
N THR A 46 -1.87 -3.92 -11.22
CA THR A 46 -0.55 -4.31 -10.68
C THR A 46 -0.30 -3.65 -9.33
N SER A 47 -0.59 -2.36 -9.20
CA SER A 47 -0.48 -1.64 -7.93
C SER A 47 -1.40 -2.22 -6.86
N ALA A 48 -2.67 -2.50 -7.19
CA ALA A 48 -3.63 -3.12 -6.26
C ALA A 48 -3.16 -4.50 -5.78
N ARG A 49 -2.68 -5.36 -6.69
CA ARG A 49 -2.11 -6.67 -6.33
C ARG A 49 -0.88 -6.54 -5.44
N GLY A 50 -0.01 -5.57 -5.70
CA GLY A 50 1.16 -5.28 -4.87
C GLY A 50 0.78 -4.88 -3.44
N ILE A 51 -0.18 -3.97 -3.30
CA ILE A 51 -0.71 -3.52 -1.99
C ILE A 51 -1.33 -4.70 -1.23
N ALA A 52 -2.21 -5.47 -1.88
CA ALA A 52 -2.86 -6.62 -1.26
C ALA A 52 -1.85 -7.68 -0.79
N SER A 53 -0.85 -7.99 -1.61
CA SER A 53 0.23 -8.91 -1.25
C SER A 53 1.06 -8.40 -0.07
N GLY A 54 1.37 -7.10 -0.03
CA GLY A 54 2.07 -6.47 1.09
C GLY A 54 1.29 -6.58 2.41
N ILE A 55 -0.01 -6.28 2.38
CA ILE A 55 -0.89 -6.41 3.55
C ILE A 55 -0.96 -7.87 4.02
N TYR A 56 -1.13 -8.82 3.09
CA TYR A 56 -1.16 -10.25 3.42
C TYR A 56 0.13 -10.70 4.12
N ARG A 57 1.29 -10.30 3.59
CA ARG A 57 2.60 -10.58 4.20
C ARG A 57 2.75 -9.95 5.58
N TYR A 58 2.27 -8.72 5.75
CA TYR A 58 2.28 -8.06 7.05
C TYR A 58 1.45 -8.83 8.07
N ILE A 59 0.22 -9.23 7.72
CA ILE A 59 -0.64 -10.03 8.59
C ILE A 59 0.06 -11.32 8.98
N LEU A 60 0.66 -12.05 8.02
CA LEU A 60 1.40 -13.28 8.30
C LEU A 60 2.65 -13.09 9.18
N SER A 61 3.22 -11.89 9.21
CA SER A 61 4.36 -11.58 10.08
C SER A 61 3.95 -11.28 11.53
N LEU A 62 2.65 -11.12 11.81
CA LEU A 62 2.16 -10.85 13.15
C LEU A 62 2.28 -12.12 14.03
N PRO A 63 2.60 -11.97 15.33
CA PRO A 63 2.74 -13.11 16.25
C PRO A 63 1.50 -14.04 16.30
N ASP A 64 0.30 -13.49 16.17
CA ASP A 64 -0.97 -14.23 16.22
C ASP A 64 -1.53 -14.65 14.84
N ALA A 65 -0.80 -14.39 13.74
CA ALA A 65 -1.24 -14.69 12.38
C ALA A 65 -1.75 -16.12 12.14
N PRO A 66 -1.16 -17.18 12.73
CA PRO A 66 -1.66 -18.55 12.56
C PRO A 66 -3.13 -18.73 12.98
N LYS A 67 -3.60 -17.97 13.98
CA LYS A 67 -4.99 -18.05 14.48
C LYS A 67 -5.99 -17.38 13.53
N LEU A 68 -5.57 -16.35 12.81
CA LEU A 68 -6.43 -15.63 11.85
C LEU A 68 -6.55 -16.35 10.51
N ALA A 69 -5.52 -17.11 10.10
CA ALA A 69 -5.51 -17.87 8.85
C ALA A 69 -6.28 -19.21 8.93
N MET A 70 -6.46 -19.77 10.14
CA MET A 70 -7.14 -21.06 10.36
C MET A 70 -8.66 -20.98 10.50
N ASN A 71 -9.26 -19.78 10.59
CA ASN A 71 -10.71 -19.58 10.71
C ASN A 71 -11.41 -19.22 9.38
N ARG A 72 -10.94 -19.76 8.24
CA ARG A 72 -11.61 -19.63 6.95
C ARG A 72 -12.07 -20.98 6.42
#